data_AF-A0A840R9G9-F1
#
_entry.id   AF-A0A840R9G9-F1
#
_cell.length_a   1.000
_cell.length_b   1.000
_cell.length_c   1.000
_cell.angle_alpha   90.00
_cell.angle_beta   90.00
_cell.angle_gamma   90.00
#
_symmetry.space_group_name_H-M   'P 1'
#
loop_
_entity.id
_entity.type
_entity.pdbx_description
1 polymer ?
#
loop_
_entity_poly.entity_id
_entity_poly.type
_entity_poly.pdbx_seq_one_letter_code
_entity_poly.pdbx_strand_id
1 'polypeptide(L)'
;MKKLILGSVFSALALVSLNSYANCALAAVMNPPSLPEVSASAAEDMPNLRFAVEAYLDRASQGLEVCEGYSDDFVYNAAVARLEKTAGHYNELVRYHRQLQVSAK
;
A
#
# COMPACT_ATOMS: atom_id res chain seq x y z
N MET A 1 -1.70 50.48 12.76
CA MET A 1 -0.85 49.38 12.28
C MET A 1 -1.34 48.03 12.83
N LYS A 2 -2.46 47.49 12.32
CA LYS A 2 -3.04 46.21 12.82
C LYS A 2 -3.68 45.34 11.73
N LYS A 3 -3.64 45.78 10.47
CA LYS A 3 -4.30 45.12 9.32
C LYS A 3 -3.34 44.35 8.40
N LEU A 4 -2.03 44.39 8.67
CA LEU A 4 -1.02 43.77 7.80
C LEU A 4 -0.62 42.35 8.22
N ILE A 5 -1.10 41.85 9.37
CA ILE A 5 -0.71 40.53 9.90
C ILE A 5 -1.63 39.41 9.42
N LEU A 6 -2.84 39.71 8.93
CA LEU A 6 -3.77 38.67 8.44
C LEU A 6 -3.47 38.19 7.01
N GLY A 7 -2.69 38.95 6.22
CA GLY A 7 -2.37 38.57 4.84
C GLY A 7 -1.29 37.49 4.71
N SER A 8 -0.38 37.39 5.69
CA SER A 8 0.76 36.46 5.61
C SER A 8 0.41 35.02 6.00
N VAL A 9 -0.67 34.81 6.77
CA VAL A 9 -1.11 33.47 7.16
C VAL A 9 -1.79 32.74 6.00
N PHE A 10 -2.55 33.45 5.16
CA PHE A 10 -3.22 32.85 3.99
C PHE A 10 -2.25 32.39 2.91
N SER A 11 -1.15 33.11 2.69
CA SER A 11 -0.13 32.71 1.71
C SER A 11 0.70 31.49 2.16
N ALA A 12 0.83 31.26 3.47
CA ALA A 12 1.56 30.11 3.99
C ALA A 12 0.81 28.78 3.81
N LEU A 13 -0.52 28.78 3.87
CA LEU A 13 -1.32 27.55 3.64
C LEU A 13 -1.31 27.08 2.17
N ALA A 14 -1.13 27.99 1.21
CA ALA A 14 -1.16 27.66 -0.21
C ALA A 14 0.11 26.91 -0.70
N LEU A 15 1.21 26.97 0.06
CA LEU A 15 2.48 26.31 -0.28
C LEU A 15 2.64 24.91 0.35
N VAL A 16 1.78 24.53 1.30
CA VAL A 16 1.87 23.21 1.96
C VAL A 16 1.25 22.10 1.10
N SER A 17 0.35 22.43 0.17
CA SER A 17 -0.32 21.45 -0.69
C SER A 17 0.56 20.91 -1.82
N LEU A 18 1.53 21.69 -2.33
CA LEU A 18 2.33 21.30 -3.50
C LEU A 18 3.33 20.16 -3.20
N ASN A 19 3.79 20.02 -1.94
CA ASN A 19 4.72 18.95 -1.54
C ASN A 19 4.02 17.64 -1.11
N SER A 20 2.68 17.64 -0.99
CA SER A 20 1.91 16.45 -0.58
C SER A 20 1.78 15.42 -1.71
N TYR A 21 1.98 15.82 -2.97
CA TYR A 21 1.70 14.98 -4.14
C TYR A 21 2.86 14.02 -4.48
N ALA A 22 4.11 14.42 -4.24
CA ALA A 22 5.29 13.58 -4.47
C ALA A 22 5.33 12.32 -3.58
N ASN A 23 4.66 12.35 -2.43
CA ASN A 23 4.58 11.23 -1.49
C ASN A 23 3.24 10.49 -1.51
N CYS A 24 2.30 10.89 -2.38
CA CYS A 24 0.95 10.34 -2.41
C CYS A 24 0.98 8.83 -2.65
N ALA A 25 1.67 8.38 -3.70
CA ALA A 25 1.77 6.96 -4.02
C ALA A 25 2.44 6.14 -2.91
N LEU A 26 3.49 6.68 -2.27
CA LEU A 26 4.14 6.01 -1.14
C LEU A 26 3.20 5.89 0.07
N ALA A 27 2.45 6.94 0.36
CA ALA A 27 1.45 6.96 1.43
C ALA A 27 0.35 5.92 1.21
N ALA A 28 -0.11 5.76 -0.04
CA ALA A 28 -1.14 4.78 -0.41
C ALA A 28 -0.73 3.34 -0.05
N VAL A 29 0.53 2.97 -0.28
CA VAL A 29 1.05 1.61 -0.07
C VAL A 29 1.68 1.37 1.31
N MET A 30 1.53 2.30 2.25
CA MET A 30 2.03 2.12 3.61
C MET A 30 1.31 0.99 4.35
N ASN A 31 1.99 0.45 5.37
CA ASN A 31 1.50 -0.59 6.28
C ASN A 31 1.02 -1.86 5.56
N PRO A 32 1.89 -2.56 4.80
CA PRO A 32 1.55 -3.87 4.29
C PRO A 32 1.30 -4.87 5.43
N PRO A 33 0.48 -5.90 5.21
CA PRO A 33 0.33 -6.98 6.17
C PRO A 33 1.66 -7.73 6.32
N SER A 34 1.88 -8.29 7.51
CA SER A 34 3.01 -9.19 7.73
C SER A 34 2.73 -10.51 7.02
N LEU A 35 3.54 -10.83 6.00
CA LEU A 35 3.48 -12.11 5.32
C LEU A 35 4.54 -13.04 5.92
N PRO A 36 4.16 -14.24 6.41
CA PRO A 36 5.13 -15.22 6.88
C PRO A 36 5.95 -15.77 5.71
N GLU A 37 7.16 -16.25 6.00
CA GLU A 37 7.92 -17.05 5.05
C GLU A 37 7.14 -18.33 4.68
N VAL A 38 7.25 -18.78 3.43
CA VAL A 38 6.50 -19.93 2.92
C VAL A 38 6.73 -21.21 3.72
N SER A 39 7.96 -21.45 4.17
CA SER A 39 8.29 -22.63 4.97
C SER A 39 7.78 -22.55 6.42
N ALA A 40 7.42 -21.35 6.90
CA ALA A 40 7.00 -21.09 8.27
C ALA A 40 5.50 -20.80 8.39
N SER A 41 4.75 -20.81 7.27
CA SER A 41 3.32 -20.51 7.26
C SER A 41 2.49 -21.69 7.75
N ALA A 42 1.46 -21.39 8.55
CA ALA A 42 0.49 -22.36 9.05
C ALA A 42 -0.80 -22.29 8.22
N ALA A 43 -1.40 -23.45 7.93
CA ALA A 43 -2.59 -23.52 7.08
C ALA A 43 -3.81 -22.86 7.75
N GLU A 44 -3.85 -22.91 9.08
CA GLU A 44 -4.91 -22.38 9.94
C GLU A 44 -4.97 -20.84 9.88
N ASP A 45 -3.84 -20.19 9.62
CA ASP A 45 -3.74 -18.72 9.58
C ASP A 45 -4.09 -18.14 8.20
N MET A 46 -4.12 -18.98 7.16
CA MET A 46 -4.35 -18.56 5.77
C MET A 46 -5.65 -17.78 5.53
N PRO A 47 -6.80 -18.11 6.17
CA PRO A 47 -8.02 -17.32 6.01
C PRO A 47 -7.89 -15.89 6.54
N ASN A 48 -7.28 -15.70 7.71
CA ASN A 48 -7.06 -14.37 8.28
C ASN A 48 -6.06 -13.58 7.45
N LEU A 49 -5.01 -14.25 6.98
CA LEU A 49 -4.02 -13.66 6.09
C LEU A 49 -4.65 -13.19 4.77
N ARG A 50 -5.58 -13.99 4.20
CA ARG A 50 -6.34 -13.60 3.00
C ARG A 50 -7.03 -12.26 3.19
N PHE A 51 -7.82 -12.13 4.26
CA PHE A 51 -8.57 -10.90 4.52
C PHE A 51 -7.65 -9.69 4.71
N ALA A 52 -6.53 -9.87 5.41
CA ALA A 52 -5.55 -8.80 5.60
C ALA A 52 -4.89 -8.35 4.28
N VAL A 53 -4.57 -9.30 3.40
CA VAL A 53 -3.99 -9.03 2.09
C VAL A 53 -5.00 -8.37 1.16
N GLU A 54 -6.21 -8.90 1.05
CA GLU A 54 -7.29 -8.32 0.23
C GLU A 54 -7.60 -6.88 0.68
N ALA A 55 -7.81 -6.66 1.98
CA ALA A 55 -8.07 -5.33 2.52
C ALA A 55 -6.91 -4.34 2.27
N TYR A 56 -5.67 -4.82 2.35
CA TYR A 56 -4.50 -4.00 2.03
C TYR A 56 -4.47 -3.63 0.54
N LEU A 57 -4.62 -4.61 -0.35
CA LEU A 57 -4.56 -4.41 -1.80
C LEU A 57 -5.67 -3.48 -2.27
N ASP A 58 -6.90 -3.66 -1.79
CA ASP A 58 -8.05 -2.82 -2.16
C ASP A 58 -7.83 -1.37 -1.75
N ARG A 59 -7.50 -1.14 -0.47
CA ARG A 59 -7.24 0.21 0.06
C ARG A 59 -6.08 0.89 -0.67
N ALA A 60 -4.98 0.17 -0.86
CA ALA A 60 -3.79 0.75 -1.46
C ALA A 60 -3.97 1.00 -2.97
N SER A 61 -4.70 0.15 -3.69
CA SER A 61 -5.04 0.36 -5.10
C SER A 61 -5.94 1.59 -5.28
N GLN A 62 -7.00 1.72 -4.47
CA GLN A 62 -7.85 2.92 -4.46
C GLN A 62 -7.04 4.19 -4.14
N GLY A 63 -6.10 4.10 -3.20
CA GLY A 63 -5.18 5.20 -2.89
C GLY A 63 -4.30 5.58 -4.08
N LEU A 64 -3.77 4.60 -4.82
CA LEU A 64 -2.95 4.85 -6.00
C LEU A 64 -3.74 5.46 -7.16
N GLU A 65 -4.97 5.05 -7.39
CA GLU A 65 -5.84 5.67 -8.40
C GLU A 65 -6.00 7.17 -8.16
N VAL A 66 -6.15 7.59 -6.90
CA VAL A 66 -6.22 9.01 -6.53
C VAL A 66 -4.89 9.74 -6.77
N CYS A 67 -3.76 9.03 -6.68
CA CYS A 67 -2.43 9.59 -6.87
C CYS A 67 -1.95 9.61 -8.33
N GLU A 68 -2.73 9.05 -9.26
CA GLU A 68 -2.40 9.01 -10.68
C GLU A 68 -2.30 10.44 -11.25
N GLY A 69 -1.19 10.74 -11.94
CA GLY A 69 -0.89 12.08 -12.45
C GLY A 69 -0.39 13.10 -11.42
N TYR A 70 -0.32 12.73 -10.14
CA TYR A 70 0.21 13.58 -9.06
C TYR A 70 1.55 13.11 -8.50
N SER A 71 1.82 11.81 -8.56
CA SER A 71 3.11 11.23 -8.16
C SER A 71 4.06 11.14 -9.35
N ASP A 72 5.36 11.26 -9.07
CA ASP A 72 6.40 10.95 -10.05
C ASP A 72 6.31 9.47 -10.49
N ASP A 73 6.52 9.20 -11.78
CA ASP A 73 6.36 7.86 -12.38
C ASP A 73 7.22 6.81 -11.70
N PHE A 74 8.44 7.15 -11.27
CA PHE A 74 9.30 6.21 -10.55
C PHE A 74 8.69 5.84 -9.20
N VAL A 75 8.16 6.82 -8.45
CA VAL A 75 7.52 6.58 -7.16
C VAL A 75 6.21 5.80 -7.32
N TYR A 76 5.40 6.15 -8.32
CA TYR A 76 4.16 5.44 -8.62
C TYR A 76 4.43 3.98 -8.97
N ASN A 77 5.38 3.72 -9.88
CA ASN A 77 5.76 2.36 -10.28
C ASN A 77 6.37 1.57 -9.11
N ALA A 78 7.15 2.20 -8.23
CA ALA A 78 7.65 1.55 -7.03
C ALA A 78 6.52 1.14 -6.07
N ALA A 79 5.46 1.94 -5.99
CA ALA A 79 4.29 1.63 -5.18
C ALA A 79 3.47 0.47 -5.79
N VAL A 80 3.27 0.46 -7.11
CA VAL A 80 2.65 -0.66 -7.84
C VAL A 80 3.45 -1.95 -7.63
N ALA A 81 4.77 -1.91 -7.79
CA ALA A 81 5.64 -3.07 -7.57
C ALA A 81 5.52 -3.63 -6.13
N ARG A 82 5.20 -2.79 -5.14
CA ARG A 82 4.96 -3.23 -3.76
C ARG A 82 3.66 -4.01 -3.61
N LEU A 83 2.59 -3.57 -4.28
CA LEU A 83 1.32 -4.31 -4.34
C LEU A 83 1.54 -5.67 -4.99
N GLU A 84 2.19 -5.69 -6.15
CA GLU A 84 2.50 -6.91 -6.90
C GLU A 84 3.33 -7.90 -6.06
N LYS A 85 4.36 -7.41 -5.35
CA LYS A 85 5.17 -8.23 -4.44
C LYS A 85 4.32 -8.84 -3.33
N THR A 86 3.41 -8.07 -2.74
CA THR A 86 2.54 -8.54 -1.64
C THR A 86 1.57 -9.61 -2.15
N ALA A 87 0.92 -9.37 -3.29
CA ALA A 87 0.03 -10.33 -3.93
C ALA A 87 0.78 -11.61 -4.37
N GLY A 88 1.97 -11.45 -4.95
CA GLY A 88 2.83 -12.54 -5.39
C GLY A 88 3.22 -13.46 -4.23
N HIS A 89 3.71 -12.90 -3.13
CA HIS A 89 4.07 -13.68 -1.96
C HIS A 89 2.85 -14.39 -1.34
N TYR A 90 1.69 -13.73 -1.24
CA TYR A 90 0.47 -14.41 -0.79
C TYR A 90 0.07 -15.58 -1.71
N ASN A 91 0.18 -15.41 -3.03
CA ASN A 91 -0.09 -16.49 -3.99
C ASN A 91 0.86 -17.68 -3.85
N GLU A 92 2.12 -17.45 -3.50
CA GLU A 92 3.09 -18.51 -3.19
C GLU A 92 2.67 -19.30 -1.94
N LEU A 93 2.24 -18.61 -0.89
CA LEU A 93 1.70 -19.24 0.33
C LEU A 93 0.49 -20.13 0.02
N VAL A 94 -0.46 -19.62 -0.76
CA VAL A 94 -1.64 -20.37 -1.19
C VAL A 94 -1.24 -21.61 -2.00
N ARG A 95 -0.29 -21.48 -2.94
CA ARG A 95 0.20 -22.61 -3.74
C ARG A 95 0.86 -23.68 -2.89
N TYR A 96 1.72 -23.28 -1.95
CA TYR A 96 2.41 -24.19 -1.05
C TYR A 96 1.42 -25.02 -0.22
N HIS A 97 0.46 -24.36 0.43
CA HIS A 97 -0.55 -25.07 1.23
C HIS A 97 -1.46 -25.96 0.38
N ARG A 98 -1.79 -25.57 -0.85
CA ARG A 98 -2.53 -26.43 -1.78
C ARG A 98 -1.73 -27.70 -2.14
N GLN A 99 -0.43 -27.58 -2.37
CA GLN A 99 0.44 -28.73 -2.66
C GLN A 99 0.53 -29.71 -1.47
N LEU A 100 0.63 -29.19 -0.24
CA LEU A 100 0.61 -30.02 0.96
C LEU A 100 -0.71 -30.78 1.13
N GLN A 101 -1.85 -30.13 0.89
CA GLN A 101 -3.17 -30.77 0.97
C GLN A 101 -3.35 -31.91 -0.05
N VAL A 102 -2.79 -31.76 -1.26
CA VAL A 102 -2.84 -32.81 -2.28
C VAL A 102 -1.92 -33.98 -1.92
N SER A 103 -0.75 -33.71 -1.33
CA SER A 103 0.22 -34.75 -0.95
C SER A 103 -0.18 -35.55 0.29
N ALA A 104 -1.09 -35.01 1.11
CA ALA A 104 -1.62 -35.67 2.30
C ALA A 104 -2.85 -36.56 2.02
N LYS A 105 -3.31 -36.64 0.77
CA LYS A 105 -4.41 -37.49 0.30
C LYS A 105 -3.88 -38.70 -0.44
#